data_AF-L2GD78-F1
#
_entry.id   AF-L2GD78-F1
#
_cell.length_a   1.000
_cell.length_b   1.000
_cell.length_c   1.000
_cell.angle_alpha   90.00
_cell.angle_beta   90.00
_cell.angle_gamma   90.00
#
_symmetry.space_group_name_H-M   'P 1'
#
loop_
_entity.id
_entity.type
_entity.pdbx_description
1 polymer ?
#
loop_
_entity_poly.entity_id
_entity_poly.type
_entity_poly.pdbx_seq_one_letter_code
_entity_poly.pdbx_strand_id
1 'polypeptide(L)'
;MPNAYSINFATSENLRRDIPVGNTVLANIAEIQQAGMTSITLMNGFWYEYSLIAGPATFGFDLDNRIITFYDDGKKAINTSTWVQCGRAVASLLSLRVLPEDEDDKSTTISEFHNSTLFISSFKITQREMFDSVKRVTGTTDDDWRIYFEPTKARYKAGMEDMERGKPEGFYRSMYARVFFPSGDADFESDGDRLGLPAEDLDESTRYALSLRSSSYGSLQTDNNSQKH
;
A
#
# COMPACT_ATOMS: atom_id res chain seq x y z
N MET A 1 6.09 -17.53 -0.81
CA MET A 1 5.47 -16.36 -0.15
C MET A 1 3.97 -16.40 -0.42
N PRO A 2 3.12 -16.56 0.60
CA PRO A 2 1.68 -16.38 0.41
C PRO A 2 1.39 -14.95 -0.05
N ASN A 3 0.39 -14.76 -0.92
CA ASN A 3 -0.07 -13.44 -1.30
C ASN A 3 -0.77 -12.79 -0.10
N ALA A 4 -0.04 -11.95 0.62
CA ALA A 4 -0.51 -11.21 1.77
C ALA A 4 -0.25 -9.72 1.53
N TYR A 5 -0.94 -9.12 0.55
CA TYR A 5 -1.00 -7.65 0.49
C TYR A 5 -1.42 -7.13 1.87
N SER A 6 -0.57 -6.36 2.53
CA SER A 6 -0.85 -5.99 3.91
C SER A 6 -0.05 -4.81 4.44
N ILE A 7 -0.71 -4.18 5.38
CA ILE A 7 -0.21 -3.27 6.40
C ILE A 7 0.34 -4.08 7.58
N ASN A 8 0.75 -3.44 8.68
CA ASN A 8 1.38 -4.10 9.83
C ASN A 8 0.42 -5.01 10.67
N PHE A 9 -0.20 -6.01 10.06
CA PHE A 9 -1.07 -6.97 10.75
C PHE A 9 -0.29 -7.95 11.62
N ALA A 10 0.98 -8.20 11.30
CA ALA A 10 1.83 -9.13 12.05
C ALA A 10 1.95 -8.72 13.52
N THR A 11 2.10 -7.43 13.80
CA THR A 11 2.32 -6.95 15.17
C THR A 11 1.16 -6.14 15.76
N SER A 12 0.14 -5.77 14.97
CA SER A 12 -0.95 -4.89 15.43
C SER A 12 -2.29 -5.60 15.59
N GLU A 13 -2.67 -5.89 16.83
CA GLU A 13 -4.00 -6.43 17.17
C GLU A 13 -5.13 -5.43 16.88
N ASN A 14 -4.88 -4.14 17.12
CA ASN A 14 -5.88 -3.09 16.85
C ASN A 14 -6.24 -3.04 15.37
N LEU A 15 -5.26 -3.14 14.46
CA LEU A 15 -5.54 -3.19 13.03
C LEU A 15 -6.30 -4.45 12.64
N ARG A 16 -5.95 -5.61 13.21
CA ARG A 16 -6.63 -6.87 12.92
C ARG A 16 -8.08 -6.90 13.43
N ARG A 17 -8.36 -6.22 14.54
CA ARG A 17 -9.73 -6.03 15.04
C ARG A 17 -10.53 -5.15 14.10
N ASP A 18 -9.96 -4.03 13.67
CA ASP A 18 -10.67 -3.00 12.91
C ASP A 18 -10.70 -3.30 11.39
N ILE A 19 -9.81 -4.17 10.90
CA ILE A 19 -9.74 -4.61 9.50
C ILE A 19 -9.66 -6.16 9.48
N PRO A 20 -10.81 -6.85 9.60
CA PRO A 20 -10.84 -8.29 9.88
C PRO A 20 -10.13 -9.19 8.86
N VAL A 21 -9.93 -8.72 7.62
CA VAL A 21 -9.15 -9.45 6.59
C VAL A 21 -7.74 -9.78 7.07
N GLY A 22 -7.17 -8.97 7.98
CA GLY A 22 -5.86 -9.24 8.59
C GLY A 22 -5.82 -10.56 9.37
N ASN A 23 -6.93 -10.97 10.00
CA ASN A 23 -7.00 -12.27 10.66
C ASN A 23 -7.01 -13.43 9.66
N THR A 24 -7.67 -13.27 8.51
CA THR A 24 -7.62 -14.25 7.42
C THR A 24 -6.20 -14.40 6.87
N VAL A 25 -5.49 -13.28 6.68
CA VAL A 25 -4.08 -13.30 6.26
C VAL A 25 -3.21 -14.11 7.23
N LEU A 26 -3.32 -13.83 8.55
CA LEU A 26 -2.54 -14.57 9.56
C LEU A 26 -2.94 -16.05 9.64
N ALA A 27 -4.22 -16.38 9.50
CA ALA A 27 -4.68 -17.76 9.50
C ALA A 27 -4.09 -18.56 8.32
N ASN A 28 -4.06 -17.97 7.12
CA ASN A 28 -3.45 -18.61 5.94
C ASN A 28 -1.93 -18.81 6.12
N ILE A 29 -1.23 -17.87 6.75
CA ILE A 29 0.20 -18.02 7.06
C ILE A 29 0.41 -19.15 8.06
N ALA A 30 -0.42 -19.21 9.11
CA ALA A 30 -0.35 -20.25 10.13
C ALA A 30 -0.64 -21.64 9.55
N GLU A 31 -1.58 -21.77 8.62
CA GLU A 31 -1.89 -23.03 7.93
C GLU A 31 -0.67 -23.57 7.17
N ILE A 32 0.03 -22.70 6.44
CA ILE A 32 1.27 -23.06 5.71
C ILE A 32 2.35 -23.56 6.69
N GLN A 33 2.51 -22.87 7.82
CA GLN A 33 3.52 -23.23 8.83
C GLN A 33 3.17 -24.54 9.55
N GLN A 34 1.88 -24.77 9.86
CA GLN A 34 1.40 -26.01 10.46
C GLN A 34 1.55 -27.21 9.52
N ALA A 35 1.52 -26.99 8.21
CA ALA A 35 1.85 -28.01 7.20
C ALA A 35 3.37 -28.33 7.13
N GLY A 36 4.20 -27.73 7.99
CA GLY A 36 5.65 -27.94 8.02
C GLY A 36 6.42 -27.16 6.94
N MET A 37 5.75 -26.25 6.22
CA MET A 37 6.41 -25.42 5.22
C MET A 37 6.98 -24.15 5.86
N THR A 38 8.08 -23.66 5.31
CA THR A 38 8.63 -22.35 5.69
C THR A 38 7.93 -21.26 4.89
N SER A 39 7.43 -20.23 5.58
CA SER A 39 6.80 -19.07 4.95
C SER A 39 7.59 -17.80 5.20
N ILE A 40 7.61 -16.90 4.21
CA ILE A 40 8.06 -15.51 4.37
C ILE A 40 6.90 -14.67 3.86
N THR A 41 6.45 -13.71 4.66
CA THR A 41 5.29 -12.86 4.33
C THR A 41 5.79 -11.48 3.95
N LEU A 42 5.40 -10.97 2.79
CA LEU A 42 5.71 -9.59 2.40
C LEU A 42 4.60 -8.67 2.89
N MET A 43 4.89 -7.75 3.83
CA MET A 43 4.00 -6.65 4.20
C MET A 43 4.61 -5.35 3.69
N ASN A 44 3.88 -4.62 2.85
CA ASN A 44 4.42 -3.51 2.06
C ASN A 44 3.61 -2.20 2.19
N GLY A 45 2.70 -2.15 3.16
CA GLY A 45 1.76 -1.04 3.29
C GLY A 45 0.75 -1.05 2.15
N PHE A 46 0.42 0.13 1.62
CA PHE A 46 -0.40 0.24 0.42
C PHE A 46 0.45 0.41 -0.84
N TRP A 47 -0.03 -0.07 -1.98
CA TRP A 47 0.63 0.12 -3.27
C TRP A 47 0.43 1.54 -3.78
N TYR A 48 1.51 2.32 -3.81
CA TYR A 48 1.46 3.75 -4.08
C TYR A 48 0.70 4.10 -5.37
N GLU A 49 1.02 3.42 -6.47
CA GLU A 49 0.46 3.69 -7.78
C GLU A 49 -1.03 3.43 -7.82
N TYR A 50 -1.46 2.24 -7.38
CA TYR A 50 -2.87 1.89 -7.30
C TYR A 50 -3.63 2.84 -6.38
N SER A 51 -3.11 3.06 -5.18
CA SER A 51 -3.76 3.88 -4.16
C SER A 51 -3.91 5.33 -4.58
N LEU A 52 -2.99 5.88 -5.37
CA LEU A 52 -3.08 7.24 -5.88
C LEU A 52 -4.20 7.40 -6.92
N ILE A 53 -4.45 6.37 -7.74
CA ILE A 53 -5.32 6.48 -8.93
C ILE A 53 -6.66 5.75 -8.80
N ALA A 54 -6.82 4.88 -7.81
CA ALA A 54 -8.03 4.08 -7.60
C ALA A 54 -9.26 4.93 -7.19
N GLY A 55 -9.07 6.21 -6.89
CA GLY A 55 -10.13 7.18 -6.67
C GLY A 55 -10.24 7.66 -5.22
N PRO A 56 -11.28 8.44 -4.90
CA PRO A 56 -11.31 9.22 -3.66
C PRO A 56 -11.41 8.37 -2.40
N ALA A 57 -11.77 7.09 -2.48
CA ALA A 57 -11.86 6.20 -1.33
C ALA A 57 -10.49 5.84 -0.70
N THR A 58 -9.40 5.91 -1.47
CA THR A 58 -8.06 5.43 -1.06
C THR A 58 -7.22 6.51 -0.39
N PHE A 59 -6.41 7.27 -1.14
CA PHE A 59 -5.61 8.40 -0.63
C PHE A 59 -6.37 9.74 -0.68
N GLY A 60 -7.67 9.72 -0.99
CA GLY A 60 -8.50 10.92 -1.02
C GLY A 60 -8.46 11.71 -2.33
N PHE A 61 -7.73 11.22 -3.34
CA PHE A 61 -7.62 11.87 -4.64
C PHE A 61 -8.78 11.50 -5.56
N ASP A 62 -9.49 12.51 -6.06
CA ASP A 62 -10.27 12.43 -7.28
C ASP A 62 -9.58 13.31 -8.32
N LEU A 63 -8.68 12.65 -9.06
CA LEU A 63 -7.78 13.28 -10.01
C LEU A 63 -8.50 13.80 -11.26
N ASP A 64 -9.68 13.26 -11.60
CA ASP A 64 -10.48 13.72 -12.74
C ASP A 64 -11.13 15.07 -12.45
N ASN A 65 -11.63 15.23 -11.23
CA ASN A 65 -12.30 16.44 -10.79
C ASN A 65 -11.38 17.44 -10.07
N ARG A 66 -10.07 17.12 -9.98
CA ARG A 66 -9.04 17.84 -9.20
C ARG A 66 -9.50 18.12 -7.78
N ILE A 67 -9.93 17.06 -7.09
CA ILE A 67 -10.30 17.11 -5.69
C ILE A 67 -9.29 16.31 -4.87
N ILE A 68 -8.91 16.87 -3.73
CA ILE A 68 -8.21 16.13 -2.68
C ILE A 68 -8.99 16.26 -1.37
N THR A 69 -9.30 15.13 -0.74
CA THR A 69 -9.82 15.07 0.62
C THR A 69 -8.70 14.63 1.56
N PHE A 70 -8.14 15.58 2.30
CA PHE A 70 -7.20 15.29 3.37
C PHE A 70 -7.90 14.60 4.53
N TYR A 71 -7.22 13.61 5.08
CA TYR A 71 -7.64 12.85 6.24
C TYR A 71 -7.11 13.58 7.47
N ASP A 72 -8.04 14.01 8.34
CA ASP A 72 -7.75 14.97 9.40
C ASP A 72 -7.08 16.24 8.85
N ASP A 73 -5.81 16.49 9.17
CA ASP A 73 -5.03 17.59 8.62
C ASP A 73 -4.05 17.17 7.51
N GLY A 74 -4.10 15.90 7.07
CA GLY A 74 -3.24 15.34 6.03
C GLY A 74 -1.77 15.18 6.40
N LYS A 75 -1.39 15.28 7.69
CA LYS A 75 0.01 15.23 8.14
C LYS A 75 0.44 13.88 8.75
N LYS A 76 -0.47 12.93 8.94
CA LYS A 76 -0.07 11.56 9.35
C LYS A 76 0.67 10.91 8.18
N ALA A 77 1.94 10.59 8.41
CA ALA A 77 2.75 9.83 7.47
C ALA A 77 2.45 8.33 7.61
N ILE A 78 2.45 7.62 6.49
CA ILE A 78 2.25 6.17 6.42
C ILE A 78 3.31 5.53 5.54
N ASN A 79 3.62 4.26 5.80
CA ASN A 79 4.44 3.45 4.91
C ASN A 79 3.62 3.02 3.68
N THR A 80 4.19 3.22 2.49
CA THR A 80 3.63 2.80 1.19
C THR A 80 4.77 2.36 0.28
N SER A 81 4.48 1.42 -0.62
CA SER A 81 5.46 0.84 -1.52
C SER A 81 5.01 0.93 -2.97
N THR A 82 5.95 1.15 -3.88
CA THR A 82 5.71 0.98 -5.32
C THR A 82 5.66 -0.50 -5.67
N TRP A 83 5.03 -0.85 -6.79
CA TRP A 83 5.09 -2.22 -7.30
C TRP A 83 6.51 -2.63 -7.67
N VAL A 84 7.30 -1.70 -8.21
CA VAL A 84 8.69 -1.93 -8.60
C VAL A 84 9.53 -2.29 -7.39
N GLN A 85 9.39 -1.58 -6.27
CA GLN A 85 10.14 -1.88 -5.05
C GLN A 85 9.73 -3.20 -4.43
N CYS A 86 8.44 -3.55 -4.47
CA CYS A 86 7.98 -4.88 -4.06
C CYS A 86 8.66 -5.98 -4.90
N GLY A 87 8.73 -5.80 -6.22
CA GLY A 87 9.42 -6.73 -7.12
C GLY A 87 10.91 -6.85 -6.82
N ARG A 88 11.60 -5.71 -6.62
CA ARG A 88 13.02 -5.68 -6.22
C ARG A 88 13.26 -6.37 -4.89
N ALA A 89 12.38 -6.18 -3.90
CA ALA A 89 12.49 -6.83 -2.60
C ALA A 89 12.39 -8.35 -2.72
N VAL A 90 11.38 -8.84 -3.46
CA VAL A 90 11.23 -10.28 -3.71
C VAL A 90 12.44 -10.85 -4.44
N ALA A 91 12.91 -10.17 -5.50
CA ALA A 91 14.08 -10.60 -6.26
C ALA A 91 15.36 -10.63 -5.42
N SER A 92 15.60 -9.58 -4.62
CA SER A 92 16.76 -9.48 -3.73
C SER A 92 16.74 -10.58 -2.66
N LEU A 93 15.61 -10.74 -1.96
CA LEU A 93 15.42 -11.79 -0.96
C LEU A 93 15.74 -13.17 -1.53
N LEU A 94 15.17 -13.51 -2.70
CA LEU A 94 15.37 -14.83 -3.33
C LEU A 94 16.77 -15.02 -3.91
N SER A 95 17.58 -13.96 -4.03
CA SER A 95 18.97 -14.02 -4.48
C SER A 95 19.96 -14.20 -3.32
N LEU A 96 19.50 -14.08 -2.07
CA LEU A 96 20.34 -14.32 -0.89
C LEU A 96 20.68 -15.81 -0.75
N ARG A 97 21.78 -16.08 -0.04
CA ARG A 97 22.09 -17.44 0.43
C ARG A 97 21.02 -17.91 1.40
N VAL A 98 20.74 -19.21 1.42
CA VAL A 98 19.73 -19.77 2.34
C VAL A 98 20.22 -19.69 3.79
N LEU A 99 21.46 -20.11 4.04
CA LEU A 99 22.10 -20.16 5.36
C LEU A 99 23.43 -19.36 5.32
N PRO A 100 23.92 -18.91 6.48
CA PRO A 100 25.26 -18.36 6.60
C PRO A 100 26.30 -19.45 6.27
N GLU A 101 27.47 -19.05 5.77
CA GLU A 101 28.55 -19.99 5.47
C GLU A 101 29.14 -20.65 6.73
N ASP A 102 29.24 -19.88 7.82
CA ASP A 102 29.73 -20.30 9.12
C ASP A 102 29.20 -19.36 10.23
N GLU A 103 29.68 -19.52 11.47
CA GLU A 103 29.27 -18.71 12.63
C GLU A 103 29.74 -17.25 12.56
N ASP A 104 30.77 -16.97 11.74
CA ASP A 104 31.37 -15.65 11.58
C ASP A 104 30.74 -14.87 10.41
N ASP A 105 30.04 -15.54 9.48
CA ASP A 105 29.26 -14.91 8.40
C ASP A 105 28.12 -14.03 8.96
N LYS A 106 28.24 -12.72 8.76
CA LYS A 106 27.24 -11.71 9.15
C LYS A 106 26.41 -11.19 7.97
N SER A 107 26.51 -11.82 6.81
CA SER A 107 25.70 -11.46 5.65
C SER A 107 24.23 -11.80 5.90
N THR A 108 23.33 -11.02 5.29
CA THR A 108 21.90 -11.29 5.36
C THR A 108 21.55 -12.54 4.55
N THR A 109 20.84 -13.49 5.17
CA THR A 109 20.43 -14.75 4.54
C THR A 109 18.92 -14.94 4.56
N ILE A 110 18.40 -15.84 3.71
CA ILE A 110 16.96 -16.15 3.68
C ILE A 110 16.49 -16.72 5.02
N SER A 111 17.33 -17.50 5.70
CA SER A 111 16.97 -18.12 6.98
C SER A 111 16.60 -17.13 8.09
N GLU A 112 17.12 -15.91 8.06
CA GLU A 112 16.74 -14.83 8.99
C GLU A 112 15.28 -14.39 8.82
N PHE A 113 14.69 -14.65 7.65
CA PHE A 113 13.31 -14.32 7.32
C PHE A 113 12.36 -15.52 7.43
N HIS A 114 12.86 -16.70 7.78
CA HIS A 114 12.03 -17.90 7.90
C HIS A 114 10.92 -17.71 8.94
N ASN A 115 9.68 -18.00 8.53
CA ASN A 115 8.48 -17.88 9.33
C ASN A 115 8.24 -16.48 9.90
N SER A 116 8.81 -15.46 9.25
CA SER A 116 8.67 -14.06 9.65
C SER A 116 8.07 -13.20 8.54
N THR A 117 7.94 -11.91 8.83
CA THR A 117 7.43 -10.90 7.90
C THR A 117 8.60 -10.08 7.39
N LEU A 118 8.71 -9.96 6.07
CA LEU A 118 9.56 -9.01 5.39
C LEU A 118 8.77 -7.71 5.20
N PHE A 119 9.24 -6.63 5.82
CA PHE A 119 8.60 -5.32 5.74
C PHE A 119 9.26 -4.43 4.69
N ILE A 120 8.50 -4.01 3.69
CA ILE A 120 9.02 -3.16 2.60
C ILE A 120 8.27 -1.84 2.56
N SER A 121 9.02 -0.75 2.38
CA SER A 121 8.46 0.58 2.20
C SER A 121 9.30 1.31 1.16
N SER A 122 8.66 1.88 0.15
CA SER A 122 9.30 2.86 -0.72
C SER A 122 9.39 4.21 -0.03
N PHE A 123 8.30 4.59 0.65
CA PHE A 123 8.14 5.91 1.24
C PHE A 123 7.44 5.81 2.59
N LYS A 124 7.83 6.69 3.53
CA LYS A 124 7.04 7.03 4.72
C LYS A 124 6.60 8.49 4.60
N ILE A 125 5.42 8.71 4.00
CA ILE A 125 4.98 10.03 3.54
C ILE A 125 3.53 10.32 3.91
N THR A 126 3.20 11.61 3.92
CA THR A 126 1.89 12.20 4.20
C THR A 126 1.08 12.42 2.94
N GLN A 127 -0.25 12.60 3.06
CA GLN A 127 -1.07 13.00 1.91
C GLN A 127 -0.62 14.34 1.32
N ARG A 128 -0.04 15.24 2.13
CA ARG A 128 0.48 16.54 1.66
C ARG A 128 1.67 16.36 0.73
N GLU A 129 2.62 15.50 1.10
CA GLU A 129 3.76 15.19 0.23
C GLU A 129 3.32 14.49 -1.06
N MET A 130 2.33 13.60 -0.98
CA MET A 130 1.70 13.01 -2.17
C MET A 130 1.07 14.08 -3.06
N PHE A 131 0.35 15.03 -2.47
CA PHE A 131 -0.30 16.12 -3.20
C PHE A 131 0.71 17.09 -3.82
N ASP A 132 1.79 17.40 -3.10
CA ASP A 132 2.87 18.23 -3.62
C ASP A 132 3.56 17.57 -4.81
N SER A 133 3.77 16.24 -4.77
CA SER A 133 4.27 15.47 -5.91
C SER A 133 3.29 15.52 -7.10
N VAL A 134 2.00 15.28 -6.87
CA VAL A 134 0.96 15.38 -7.92
C VAL A 134 0.98 16.76 -8.58
N LYS A 135 1.07 17.84 -7.79
CA LYS A 135 1.19 19.21 -8.30
C LYS A 135 2.44 19.41 -9.14
N ARG A 136 3.63 19.01 -8.66
CA ARG A 136 4.89 19.10 -9.42
C ARG A 136 4.84 18.34 -10.74
N VAL A 137 4.32 17.10 -10.73
CA VAL A 137 4.25 16.24 -11.91
C VAL A 137 3.24 16.74 -12.94
N THR A 138 2.13 17.33 -12.50
CA THR A 138 1.06 17.85 -13.37
C THR A 138 1.20 19.33 -13.72
N GLY A 139 2.14 20.05 -13.10
CA GLY A 139 2.28 21.49 -13.26
C GLY A 139 1.10 22.30 -12.72
N THR A 140 0.41 21.78 -11.69
CA THR A 140 -0.74 22.45 -11.06
C THR A 140 -0.35 23.11 -9.73
N THR A 141 -1.18 24.03 -9.25
CA THR A 141 -1.04 24.70 -7.93
C THR A 141 -2.26 24.41 -7.05
N ASP A 142 -2.27 24.89 -5.80
CA ASP A 142 -3.43 24.71 -4.91
C ASP A 142 -4.72 25.32 -5.49
N ASP A 143 -4.62 26.39 -6.27
CA ASP A 143 -5.77 27.07 -6.90
C ASP A 143 -6.44 26.22 -7.99
N ASP A 144 -5.72 25.23 -8.54
CA ASP A 144 -6.27 24.27 -9.50
C ASP A 144 -7.13 23.17 -8.84
N TRP A 145 -7.11 23.07 -7.51
CA TRP A 145 -7.69 21.96 -6.77
C TRP A 145 -8.76 22.40 -5.77
N ARG A 146 -9.79 21.56 -5.62
CA ARG A 146 -10.72 21.66 -4.50
C ARG A 146 -10.21 20.82 -3.35
N ILE A 147 -9.94 21.49 -2.22
CA ILE A 147 -9.35 20.87 -1.04
C ILE A 147 -10.42 20.70 0.04
N TYR A 148 -10.62 19.47 0.49
CA TYR A 148 -11.51 19.13 1.60
C TYR A 148 -10.73 18.45 2.73
N PHE A 149 -11.36 18.40 3.89
CA PHE A 149 -10.83 17.74 5.08
C PHE A 149 -11.92 16.87 5.68
N GLU A 150 -11.58 15.63 6.03
CA GLU A 150 -12.50 14.70 6.66
C GLU A 150 -11.82 13.99 7.83
N PRO A 151 -12.43 13.96 9.03
CA PRO A 151 -11.86 13.23 10.15
C PRO A 151 -11.75 11.73 9.86
N THR A 152 -10.58 11.14 10.11
CA THR A 152 -10.31 9.73 9.80
C THR A 152 -11.30 8.77 10.47
N LYS A 153 -11.68 9.05 11.72
CA LYS A 153 -12.69 8.25 12.45
C LYS A 153 -14.08 8.32 11.81
N ALA A 154 -14.50 9.50 11.34
CA ALA A 154 -15.78 9.67 10.67
C ALA A 154 -15.78 8.94 9.33
N ARG A 155 -14.69 9.10 8.57
CA ARG A 155 -14.47 8.44 7.29
C ARG A 155 -14.46 6.90 7.40
N TYR A 156 -13.79 6.37 8.42
CA TYR A 156 -13.80 4.96 8.75
C TYR A 156 -15.23 4.44 8.99
N LYS A 157 -15.97 5.13 9.87
CA LYS A 157 -17.36 4.77 10.18
C LYS A 157 -18.24 4.79 8.93
N ALA A 158 -18.12 5.83 8.11
CA ALA A 158 -18.86 5.92 6.85
C ALA A 158 -18.54 4.76 5.90
N GLY A 159 -17.27 4.33 5.83
CA GLY A 159 -16.87 3.15 5.06
C GLY A 159 -17.50 1.85 5.58
N MET A 160 -17.54 1.67 6.91
CA MET A 160 -18.22 0.52 7.52
C MET A 160 -19.72 0.51 7.20
N GLU A 161 -20.40 1.65 7.33
CA GLU A 161 -21.83 1.77 7.00
C GLU A 161 -22.11 1.52 5.51
N ASP A 162 -21.22 1.94 4.61
CA ASP A 162 -21.36 1.66 3.18
C ASP A 162 -21.22 0.15 2.90
N MET A 163 -20.27 -0.54 3.56
CA MET A 163 -20.16 -2.01 3.44
C MET A 163 -21.41 -2.74 3.94
N GLU A 164 -22.00 -2.31 5.06
CA GLU A 164 -23.26 -2.88 5.57
C GLU A 164 -24.41 -2.73 4.57
N ARG A 165 -24.37 -1.68 3.74
CA ARG A 165 -25.33 -1.43 2.66
C ARG A 165 -24.95 -2.12 1.33
N GLY A 166 -23.93 -2.98 1.33
CA GLY A 166 -23.48 -3.73 0.15
C GLY A 166 -22.66 -2.92 -0.85
N LYS A 167 -22.09 -1.78 -0.44
CA LYS A 167 -21.27 -0.93 -1.30
C LYS A 167 -19.77 -1.28 -1.13
N PRO A 168 -19.13 -1.90 -2.13
CA PRO A 168 -17.78 -2.43 -1.98
C PRO A 168 -16.71 -1.35 -1.74
N GLU A 169 -16.92 -0.12 -2.20
CA GLU A 169 -16.01 1.00 -1.96
C GLU A 169 -15.88 1.37 -0.47
N GLY A 170 -16.86 0.98 0.34
CA GLY A 170 -16.82 1.15 1.79
C GLY A 170 -15.62 0.46 2.42
N PHE A 171 -15.19 -0.68 1.86
CA PHE A 171 -14.02 -1.42 2.33
C PHE A 171 -12.72 -0.63 2.14
N TYR A 172 -12.52 -0.04 0.95
CA TYR A 172 -11.36 0.81 0.72
C TYR A 172 -11.39 2.04 1.62
N ARG A 173 -12.56 2.70 1.72
CA ARG A 173 -12.69 3.90 2.57
C ARG A 173 -12.34 3.60 4.02
N SER A 174 -12.85 2.52 4.60
CA SER A 174 -12.57 2.16 5.99
C SER A 174 -11.11 1.73 6.18
N MET A 175 -10.60 0.84 5.33
CA MET A 175 -9.23 0.34 5.43
C MET A 175 -8.19 1.46 5.34
N TYR A 176 -8.31 2.35 4.35
CA TYR A 176 -7.37 3.46 4.21
C TYR A 176 -7.49 4.45 5.36
N ALA A 177 -8.71 4.86 5.72
CA ALA A 177 -8.92 5.76 6.85
C ALA A 177 -8.29 5.21 8.14
N ARG A 178 -8.42 3.90 8.41
CA ARG A 178 -7.89 3.26 9.61
C ARG A 178 -6.36 3.32 9.71
N VAL A 179 -5.66 3.23 8.59
CA VAL A 179 -4.18 3.33 8.52
C VAL A 179 -3.71 4.77 8.77
N PHE A 180 -4.51 5.76 8.37
CA PHE A 180 -4.24 7.17 8.63
C PHE A 180 -4.68 7.65 10.03
N PHE A 181 -5.21 6.78 10.89
CA PHE A 181 -5.49 7.18 12.27
C PHE A 181 -4.22 7.77 12.91
N PRO A 182 -4.35 8.78 13.80
CA PRO A 182 -3.22 9.36 14.52
C PRO A 182 -2.72 8.40 15.63
N SER A 183 -2.42 7.16 15.26
CA SER A 183 -1.76 6.14 16.06
C SER A 183 -0.53 5.62 15.31
N GLY A 184 0.31 4.84 16.00
CA GLY A 184 1.43 4.12 15.38
C GLY A 184 1.07 2.70 14.93
N ASP A 185 -0.22 2.32 14.95
CA ASP A 185 -0.63 0.92 14.80
C ASP A 185 -0.22 0.31 13.44
N ALA A 186 -0.11 1.13 12.40
CA ALA A 186 0.24 0.72 11.04
C ALA A 186 1.69 1.02 10.66
N ASP A 187 2.45 1.67 11.54
CA ASP A 187 3.84 2.05 11.28
C ASP A 187 4.73 0.79 11.39
N PHE A 188 5.75 0.72 10.55
CA PHE A 188 6.78 -0.31 10.60
C PHE A 188 8.11 0.21 10.04
N GLU A 189 9.21 -0.43 10.46
CA GLU A 189 10.53 -0.21 9.90
C GLU A 189 10.72 -1.11 8.68
N SER A 190 11.36 -0.59 7.62
CA SER A 190 11.56 -1.37 6.40
C SER A 190 12.88 -2.15 6.43
N ASP A 191 12.83 -3.40 5.95
CA ASP A 191 13.99 -4.24 5.66
C ASP A 191 14.69 -3.87 4.34
N GLY A 192 14.31 -2.78 3.67
CA GLY A 192 14.86 -2.40 2.36
C GLY A 192 16.39 -2.26 2.36
N ASP A 193 16.96 -1.68 3.41
CA ASP A 193 18.41 -1.51 3.56
C ASP A 193 19.13 -2.85 3.69
N ARG A 194 18.55 -3.81 4.43
CA ARG A 194 19.09 -5.17 4.59
C ARG A 194 19.13 -5.92 3.26
N LEU A 195 18.20 -5.60 2.36
CA LEU A 195 18.12 -6.16 1.01
C LEU A 195 18.85 -5.31 -0.04
N GLY A 196 19.55 -4.24 0.38
CA GLY A 196 20.26 -3.33 -0.53
C GLY A 196 19.36 -2.67 -1.57
N LEU A 197 18.09 -2.43 -1.24
CA LEU A 197 17.14 -1.83 -2.18
C LEU A 197 17.47 -0.35 -2.39
N PRO A 198 17.38 0.15 -3.65
CA PRO A 198 17.62 1.55 -3.91
C PRO A 198 16.49 2.41 -3.33
N ALA A 199 16.83 3.65 -2.96
CA ALA A 199 15.83 4.68 -2.73
C ALA A 199 15.09 5.00 -4.03
N GLU A 200 13.81 5.35 -3.91
CA GLU A 200 12.98 5.74 -5.06
C GLU A 200 12.67 7.23 -5.03
N ASP A 201 12.38 7.79 -6.21
CA ASP A 201 11.92 9.16 -6.34
C ASP A 201 10.38 9.21 -6.35
N LEU A 202 9.82 10.09 -5.53
CA LEU A 202 8.36 10.20 -5.39
C LEU A 202 7.71 10.79 -6.64
N ASP A 203 8.36 11.75 -7.31
CA ASP A 203 7.83 12.41 -8.50
C ASP A 203 7.84 11.45 -9.71
N GLU A 204 8.88 10.62 -9.84
CA GLU A 204 8.93 9.52 -10.82
C GLU A 204 7.82 8.49 -10.56
N SER A 205 7.65 8.06 -9.32
CA SER A 205 6.60 7.11 -8.93
C SER A 205 5.20 7.67 -9.19
N THR A 206 5.01 8.97 -8.92
CA THR A 206 3.77 9.69 -9.18
C THR A 206 3.49 9.81 -10.67
N ARG A 207 4.51 10.14 -11.46
CA ARG A 207 4.42 10.21 -12.93
C ARG A 207 4.03 8.86 -13.52
N TYR A 208 4.64 7.79 -13.03
CA TYR A 208 4.30 6.43 -13.44
C TYR A 208 2.84 6.10 -13.10
N ALA A 209 2.41 6.35 -11.86
CA ALA A 209 1.02 6.14 -11.43
C ALA A 209 0.01 6.88 -12.34
N LEU A 210 0.26 8.16 -12.63
CA LEU A 210 -0.61 8.95 -13.52
C LEU A 210 -0.61 8.43 -14.97
N SER A 211 0.51 7.89 -15.46
CA SER A 211 0.58 7.28 -16.81
C SER A 211 -0.28 6.02 -16.94
N LEU A 212 -0.49 5.27 -15.86
CA LEU A 212 -1.36 4.08 -15.87
C LEU A 212 -2.82 4.46 -16.11
N ARG A 213 -3.25 5.64 -15.64
CA ARG A 213 -4.61 6.16 -15.90
C ARG A 213 -4.85 6.36 -17.39
N SER A 214 -3.89 6.93 -18.11
CA SER A 214 -4.01 7.10 -19.56
C SER A 214 -4.04 5.76 -20.31
N SER A 215 -3.33 4.75 -19.81
CA SER A 215 -3.30 3.40 -20.42
C SER A 215 -4.60 2.63 -20.19
N SER A 216 -5.23 2.76 -19.01
CA SER A 216 -6.53 2.11 -18.70
C SER A 216 -7.70 2.71 -19.49
N TYR A 217 -7.61 3.97 -19.92
CA TYR A 217 -8.60 4.58 -20.83
C TYR A 217 -8.48 4.05 -22.28
N GLY A 218 -7.32 3.50 -22.69
CA GLY A 218 -7.12 2.92 -24.01
C GLY A 218 -7.76 1.53 -24.20
N SER A 219 -7.87 0.74 -23.14
CA SER A 219 -8.42 -0.64 -23.19
C SER A 219 -9.94 -0.72 -23.04
N LEU A 220 -10.62 0.38 -22.67
CA LEU A 220 -12.09 0.40 -22.50
C LEU A 220 -12.84 0.98 -23.71
N GLN A 221 -12.15 1.50 -24.73
CA GLN A 221 -12.78 1.99 -25.97
C GLN A 221 -12.82 0.95 -27.10
N THR A 222 -12.04 -0.13 -27.05
CA THR A 222 -11.98 -1.11 -28.14
C THR A 222 -13.07 -2.19 -28.09
N ASP A 223 -13.75 -2.38 -26.96
CA ASP A 223 -14.65 -3.53 -26.77
C ASP A 223 -16.14 -3.23 -27.04
N ASN A 224 -16.51 -1.97 -27.33
CA ASN A 224 -17.91 -1.59 -27.58
C ASN A 224 -18.31 -1.54 -29.06
N ASN A 225 -17.43 -1.89 -30.00
CA ASN A 225 -17.71 -1.78 -31.43
C ASN A 225 -17.82 -3.10 -32.20
N SER A 226 -17.83 -4.23 -31.50
CA SER A 226 -17.83 -5.56 -32.12
C SER A 226 -18.98 -6.46 -31.67
N GLN A 227 -20.20 -5.94 -31.54
CA GLN A 227 -21.43 -6.76 -31.59
C GLN A 227 -22.60 -5.98 -32.23
N LYS A 228 -22.58 -5.85 -33.56
CA LYS A 228 -23.78 -5.70 -34.38
C LYS A 228 -23.60 -6.56 -35.62
N HIS A 229 -24.13 -7.78 -35.59
CA HIS A 229 -24.74 -8.48 -36.71
C HIS A 229 -25.61 -9.63 -36.19
#